data_AF-A0A937UHI1-F1
#
_entry.id   AF-A0A937UHI1-F1
#
_cell.length_a   1.000
_cell.length_b   1.000
_cell.length_c   1.000
_cell.angle_alpha   90.00
_cell.angle_beta   90.00
_cell.angle_gamma   90.00
#
_symmetry.space_group_name_H-M   'P 1'
#
loop_
_entity.id
_entity.type
_entity.pdbx_description
1 polymer ?
#
loop_
_entity_poly.entity_id
_entity_poly.type
_entity_poly.pdbx_seq_one_letter_code
_entity_poly.pdbx_strand_id
1 'polypeptide(L)' 'MTTKDVKRKLKAILSADVQGYNRLMGDDEVATVKTITKYRETLPSLVNQYWLT' A
#
# COMPACT_ATOMS: atom_id res chain seq x y z
N MET A 1 5.11 40.98 13.99
CA MET A 1 4.76 39.93 13.00
C MET A 1 5.20 38.60 13.58
N THR A 2 4.25 37.72 13.95
CA THR A 2 4.54 36.41 14.54
C THR A 2 4.91 35.43 13.42
N THR A 3 6.19 35.09 13.32
CA THR A 3 6.71 34.04 12.44
C THR A 3 6.28 32.68 12.99
N LYS A 4 5.24 32.07 12.40
CA LYS A 4 4.91 30.68 12.69
C LYS A 4 6.01 29.80 12.11
N ASP A 5 6.75 29.10 12.97
CA ASP A 5 7.72 28.09 12.57
C ASP A 5 7.01 26.97 11.78
N VAL A 6 7.32 26.86 10.49
CA VAL A 6 6.79 25.80 9.62
C VAL A 6 7.63 24.54 9.79
N LYS A 7 7.14 23.57 10.58
CA LYS A 7 7.75 22.23 10.65
C LYS A 7 7.45 21.42 9.39
N ARG A 8 8.44 21.24 8.52
CA ARG A 8 8.36 20.30 7.39
C ARG A 8 8.66 18.88 7.88
N LYS A 9 7.88 17.89 7.43
CA LYS A 9 8.15 16.46 7.66
C LYS A 9 8.38 15.79 6.32
N LEU A 10 9.48 15.06 6.18
CA LEU A 10 9.71 14.21 5.02
C LEU A 10 8.75 13.01 5.08
N LYS A 11 8.05 12.74 3.98
CA LYS A 11 7.12 11.61 3.83
C LYS A 11 7.37 10.94 2.50
N ALA A 12 7.20 9.62 2.47
CA ALA A 12 7.18 8.81 1.25
C ALA A 12 5.76 8.27 1.03
N ILE A 13 5.34 8.16 -0.22
CA ILE A 13 4.08 7.54 -0.62
C ILE A 13 4.44 6.28 -1.43
N LEU A 14 3.93 5.13 -1.00
CA LEU A 14 4.05 3.86 -1.71
C LEU A 14 2.71 3.54 -2.38
N SER A 15 2.74 3.23 -3.68
CA SER A 15 1.58 2.77 -4.44
C SER A 15 1.88 1.40 -5.04
N ALA A 16 0.92 0.48 -4.96
CA ALA A 16 1.01 -0.86 -5.51
C ALA A 16 -0.29 -1.19 -6.24
N ASP A 17 -0.19 -1.78 -7.43
CA ASP A 17 -1.32 -2.15 -8.28
C ASP A 17 -1.18 -3.60 -8.78
N VAL A 18 -2.30 -4.21 -9.19
CA VAL A 18 -2.37 -5.58 -9.68
C VAL A 18 -2.41 -5.57 -11.20
N GLN A 19 -1.27 -5.89 -11.81
CA GLN A 19 -1.18 -6.01 -13.26
C GLN A 19 -2.13 -7.10 -13.78
N GLY A 20 -2.94 -6.76 -14.78
CA GLY A 20 -3.84 -7.73 -15.42
C GLY A 20 -5.02 -8.16 -14.55
N TYR A 21 -5.38 -7.38 -13.53
CA TYR A 21 -6.51 -7.66 -12.62
C TYR A 21 -7.77 -8.16 -13.35
N ASN A 22 -8.17 -7.48 -14.43
CA ASN A 22 -9.37 -7.85 -15.19
C ASN A 22 -9.28 -9.27 -15.77
N ARG A 23 -8.11 -9.68 -16.26
CA ARG A 23 -7.89 -11.03 -16.76
C ARG A 23 -7.91 -12.05 -15.63
N LEU A 24 -7.24 -11.76 -14.52
CA LEU A 24 -7.20 -12.64 -13.34
C LEU A 24 -8.62 -12.91 -12.81
N MET A 25 -9.45 -11.86 -12.71
CA MET A 25 -10.85 -11.99 -12.30
C MET A 25 -11.70 -12.82 -13.28
N GLY A 26 -11.39 -12.75 -14.58
CA GLY A 26 -12.08 -13.56 -15.59
C GLY A 26 -11.64 -15.03 -15.61
N ASP A 27 -10.37 -15.29 -15.29
CA ASP A 27 -9.80 -16.64 -15.26
C ASP A 27 -10.19 -17.40 -13.97
N ASP A 28 -10.04 -16.78 -12.79
CA ASP A 28 -10.46 -17.33 -11.49
C ASP A 28 -10.69 -16.21 -10.46
N GLU A 29 -11.95 -15.85 -10.24
CA GLU A 29 -12.35 -14.80 -9.31
C GLU A 29 -11.92 -15.10 -7.85
N VAL A 30 -12.16 -16.32 -7.37
CA VAL A 30 -11.95 -16.67 -5.96
C VAL A 30 -10.46 -16.69 -5.65
N ALA A 31 -9.65 -17.28 -6.52
CA ALA A 31 -8.20 -17.28 -6.35
C ALA A 31 -7.61 -15.87 -6.43
N THR A 32 -8.15 -15.02 -7.32
CA THR A 32 -7.74 -13.63 -7.47
C THR A 32 -8.01 -12.82 -6.19
N VAL A 33 -9.25 -12.86 -5.69
CA VAL A 33 -9.64 -12.16 -4.46
C VAL A 33 -8.80 -12.64 -3.28
N LYS A 34 -8.64 -13.96 -3.11
CA LYS A 34 -7.85 -14.54 -2.01
C LYS A 34 -6.40 -14.06 -2.04
N THR A 35 -5.80 -14.02 -3.22
CA THR A 35 -4.41 -13.60 -3.40
C THR A 35 -4.21 -12.12 -3.09
N ILE A 36 -5.09 -11.26 -3.61
CA ILE A 36 -5.02 -9.81 -3.37
C ILE A 36 -5.26 -9.49 -1.89
N THR A 37 -6.22 -10.15 -1.25
CA THR A 37 -6.49 -9.99 0.19
C THR A 37 -5.24 -10.35 1.02
N LYS A 38 -4.59 -11.48 0.72
CA LYS A 38 -3.35 -11.88 1.41
C LYS A 38 -2.25 -10.83 1.29
N TYR A 39 -2.06 -10.24 0.10
CA TYR A 39 -1.08 -9.17 -0.08
C TYR A 39 -1.47 -7.89 0.68
N ARG A 40 -2.75 -7.50 0.66
CA ARG A 40 -3.26 -6.35 1.43
C ARG A 40 -3.05 -6.49 2.94
N GLU A 41 -3.10 -7.70 3.47
CA GLU A 41 -2.82 -7.98 4.89
C GLU A 41 -1.31 -7.95 5.21
N THR A 42 -0.47 -8.33 4.24
CA THR A 42 0.99 -8.41 4.43
C THR A 42 1.68 -7.06 4.24
N LEU A 43 1.17 -6.18 3.38
CA LEU A 43 1.82 -4.90 3.10
C LEU A 43 1.92 -3.97 4.34
N PRO A 44 0.88 -3.81 5.19
CA PRO A 44 0.97 -2.98 6.38
C PRO A 44 2.03 -3.46 7.38
N SER A 45 2.18 -4.78 7.57
CA SER A 45 3.18 -5.31 8.48
C SER A 45 4.59 -5.02 8.00
N LEU A 46 4.85 -5.15 6.69
CA LEU A 46 6.13 -4.77 6.09
C LEU A 46 6.40 -3.27 6.21
N VAL A 47 5.42 -2.42 5.93
CA VAL A 47 5.58 -0.96 6.08
C VAL A 47 5.90 -0.61 7.54
N ASN A 48 5.20 -1.19 8.51
CA ASN A 48 5.48 -0.95 9.92
C ASN A 48 6.90 -1.39 10.29
N GLN A 49 7.34 -2.56 9.81
CA GLN A 49 8.66 -3.10 10.10
C GLN A 49 9.81 -2.21 9.58
N TYR A 50 9.68 -1.65 8.38
CA TYR A 50 10.80 -0.93 7.73
C TYR A 50 10.71 0.60 7.77
N TRP A 51 9.52 1.19 8.03
CA TRP A 51 9.30 2.64 7.93
C TRP A 51 8.90 3.33 9.25
N LEU A 52 8.59 2.59 10.32
CA LEU A 52 8.16 3.15 11.61
C LEU A 52 9.16 2.94 12.77
N THR A 53 10.42 2.59 12.48
CA THR A 53 11.53 2.66 13.46
C THR A 53 12.32 3.95 13.25
#